data_AF-A0A7C9ERC9-F1
#
_entry.id   AF-A0A7C9ERC9-F1
#
_cell.length_a   1.000
_cell.length_b   1.000
_cell.length_c   1.000
_cell.angle_alpha   90.00
_cell.angle_beta   90.00
_cell.angle_gamma   90.00
#
_symmetry.space_group_name_H-M   'P 1'
#
loop_
_entity.id
_entity.type
_entity.pdbx_description
1 polymer ?
#
loop_
_entity_poly.entity_id
_entity_poly.type
_entity_poly.pdbx_seq_one_letter_code
_entity_poly.pdbx_strand_id
1 'polypeptide(L)'
;YLLLHSHTAKSEFPNSFSSPANTRTQKGKMVIPHTPPSEPPQMSKLLVFRRLKTASASLISDAVLFLGGALVAFLLLWSLWSFTNPSSPSSNPIASNTPTTPETRTRTDPTTFYDEPDLSYSVETQVQNWDEKRRQWLARNPYFAGSTERVLMVTGSQPLPCKNHNGDYFLLRLFKNKVDYCRIHGYDIFYNNVLLHPKMFGYWAKYAAIRAAMVAHPEAEWIWWVDSDAAITDMDFQLPLEKYK
;
A
#
# COMPACT_ATOMS: atom_id res chain seq x y z
N TYR A 1 22.98 -10.35 -23.41
CA TYR A 1 23.37 -8.99 -22.99
C TYR A 1 22.16 -8.07 -23.15
N LEU A 2 21.33 -7.95 -22.12
CA LEU A 2 20.20 -7.01 -22.06
C LEU A 2 20.59 -5.93 -21.05
N LEU A 3 20.99 -4.77 -21.58
CA LEU A 3 21.26 -3.57 -20.79
C LEU A 3 19.91 -2.89 -20.50
N LEU A 4 19.36 -3.13 -19.32
CA LEU A 4 18.33 -2.29 -18.72
C LEU A 4 19.03 -1.04 -18.16
N HIS A 5 18.94 0.08 -18.87
CA HIS A 5 19.30 1.38 -18.31
C HIS A 5 18.18 1.86 -17.39
N SER A 6 18.39 1.74 -16.07
CA SER A 6 17.62 2.49 -15.08
C SER A 6 18.23 3.89 -14.95
N HIS A 7 17.56 4.89 -15.53
CA HIS A 7 17.91 6.28 -15.25
C HIS A 7 17.30 6.69 -13.91
N THR A 8 18.18 6.85 -12.93
CA THR A 8 17.91 7.53 -11.65
C THR A 8 17.94 9.03 -11.90
N ALA A 9 16.79 9.70 -11.81
CA ALA A 9 16.74 11.15 -11.82
C ALA A 9 17.09 11.69 -10.41
N LYS A 10 18.34 12.09 -10.22
CA LYS A 10 18.75 13.00 -9.12
C LYS A 10 18.29 14.41 -9.48
N SER A 11 17.47 15.02 -8.64
CA SER A 11 17.13 16.43 -8.70
C SER A 11 18.26 17.26 -8.09
N GLU A 12 19.13 17.84 -8.92
CA GLU A 12 20.04 18.93 -8.53
C GLU A 12 19.43 20.26 -9.00
N PHE A 13 19.12 21.12 -8.02
CA PHE A 13 18.77 22.52 -8.24
C PHE A 13 20.04 23.35 -8.42
N PRO A 14 20.17 24.17 -9.47
CA PRO A 14 21.10 25.29 -9.46
C PRO A 14 20.37 26.57 -9.04
N ASN A 15 20.72 27.07 -7.85
CA ASN A 15 20.56 28.47 -7.48
C ASN A 15 21.48 29.33 -8.37
N SER A 16 20.93 30.23 -9.19
CA SER A 16 21.59 31.49 -9.53
C SER A 16 20.65 32.42 -10.31
N PHE A 17 20.18 33.47 -9.64
CA PHE A 17 19.83 34.72 -10.32
C PHE A 17 20.35 35.87 -9.46
N SER A 18 21.47 36.43 -9.89
CA SER A 18 22.07 37.66 -9.39
C SER A 18 21.82 38.77 -10.43
N SER A 19 21.09 39.81 -10.05
CA SER A 19 21.26 41.15 -10.61
C SER A 19 20.53 42.19 -9.76
N PRO A 20 21.22 43.25 -9.32
CA PRO A 20 20.58 44.54 -9.12
C PRO A 20 21.26 45.60 -9.98
N ALA A 21 20.51 46.18 -10.92
CA ALA A 21 20.92 47.37 -11.66
C ALA A 21 20.27 48.62 -11.04
N ASN A 22 21.13 49.30 -10.29
CA ASN A 22 21.16 50.68 -9.85
C ASN A 22 20.55 51.70 -10.84
N THR A 23 19.65 52.61 -10.41
CA THR A 23 19.80 54.05 -10.70
C THR A 23 18.88 54.99 -9.90
N ARG A 24 19.53 56.03 -9.35
CA ARG A 24 19.11 57.45 -9.27
C ARG A 24 18.35 57.94 -8.02
N THR A 25 19.17 58.26 -7.03
CA THR A 25 18.92 59.18 -5.91
C THR A 25 18.62 60.61 -6.40
N GLN A 26 17.52 61.20 -5.93
CA GLN A 26 17.33 62.66 -5.90
C GLN A 26 17.86 63.24 -4.58
N LYS A 27 18.60 64.35 -4.69
CA LYS A 27 19.11 65.16 -3.57
C LYS A 27 17.98 65.99 -2.98
N GLY A 28 17.65 65.75 -1.71
CA GLY A 28 16.87 66.65 -0.86
C GLY A 28 17.68 66.98 0.38
N LYS A 29 18.05 68.26 0.51
CA LYS A 29 18.92 68.83 1.55
C LYS A 29 18.02 69.37 2.66
N MET A 30 18.10 68.85 3.89
CA MET A 30 17.44 69.48 5.04
C MET A 30 18.18 69.22 6.36
N VAL A 31 18.93 70.26 6.74
CA VAL A 31 19.28 70.81 8.06
C VAL A 31 19.11 69.91 9.30
N ILE A 32 20.23 69.67 9.99
CA ILE A 32 20.37 69.15 11.36
C ILE A 32 20.68 70.33 12.30
N PRO A 33 20.06 70.42 13.49
CA PRO A 33 20.65 71.11 14.63
C PRO A 33 21.19 70.11 15.67
N HIS A 34 22.42 70.35 16.12
CA HIS A 34 23.08 69.65 17.23
C HIS A 34 22.81 70.35 18.56
N THR A 35 22.64 69.59 19.67
CA THR A 35 23.23 69.75 21.04
C THR A 35 22.53 68.79 22.04
N PRO A 36 23.04 68.55 23.26
CA PRO A 36 24.17 67.68 23.67
C PRO A 36 23.68 66.48 24.57
N PRO A 37 24.55 65.58 25.09
CA PRO A 37 24.11 64.34 25.72
C PRO A 37 23.82 64.48 27.23
N SER A 38 22.83 63.74 27.73
CA SER A 38 22.54 63.58 29.16
C SER A 38 22.71 62.11 29.59
N GLU A 39 23.50 61.91 30.65
CA GLU A 39 23.83 60.64 31.32
C GLU A 39 22.62 59.89 31.93
N PRO A 40 22.76 58.59 32.24
CA PRO A 40 21.64 57.71 32.64
C PRO A 40 21.45 57.63 34.17
N PRO A 41 20.22 57.41 34.68
CA PRO A 41 20.04 57.06 36.08
C PRO A 41 20.12 55.54 36.32
N GLN A 42 20.96 55.17 37.28
CA GLN A 42 21.09 53.85 37.90
C GLN A 42 20.01 53.59 38.96
N MET A 43 19.65 52.29 39.08
CA MET A 43 19.12 51.56 40.23
C MET A 43 17.74 51.90 40.85
N SER A 44 16.87 50.88 40.88
CA SER A 44 16.48 50.24 42.16
C SER A 44 15.85 48.86 41.94
N LYS A 45 16.46 47.83 42.55
CA LYS A 45 15.82 46.53 42.80
C LYS A 45 14.93 46.70 44.04
N LEU A 46 13.63 46.43 43.91
CA LEU A 46 12.76 46.25 45.08
C LEU A 46 12.10 44.87 45.02
N LEU A 47 12.63 43.97 45.84
CA LEU A 47 12.05 42.67 46.19
C LEU A 47 10.73 42.90 46.96
N VAL A 48 9.61 42.47 46.38
CA VAL A 48 8.36 42.28 47.12
C VAL A 48 8.21 40.79 47.42
N PHE A 49 8.64 40.37 48.61
CA PHE A 49 8.22 39.10 49.20
C PHE A 49 6.82 39.28 49.78
N ARG A 50 5.80 38.72 49.12
CA ARG A 50 4.47 38.50 49.72
C ARG A 50 4.01 37.06 49.46
N ARG A 51 4.07 36.28 50.55
CA ARG A 51 3.27 35.10 50.92
C ARG A 51 2.79 34.17 49.78
N LEU A 52 3.55 33.10 49.55
CA LEU A 52 3.03 31.84 49.00
C LEU A 52 2.64 30.92 50.15
N LYS A 53 1.35 30.86 50.48
CA LYS A 53 0.73 29.72 51.17
C LYS A 53 -0.70 29.61 50.66
N THR A 54 -1.11 28.36 50.38
CA THR A 54 -2.41 27.84 49.93
C THR A 54 -2.80 28.04 48.46
N ALA A 55 -2.16 27.30 47.54
CA ALA A 55 -2.71 27.02 46.20
C ALA A 55 -2.27 25.66 45.60
N SER A 56 -1.51 24.84 46.32
CA SER A 56 -1.00 23.55 45.80
C SER A 56 -1.89 22.35 46.09
N ALA A 57 -2.86 22.47 47.01
CA ALA A 57 -3.74 21.35 47.37
C ALA A 57 -4.92 21.17 46.40
N SER A 58 -5.49 22.24 45.83
CA SER A 58 -6.65 22.12 44.93
C SER A 58 -6.29 21.62 43.53
N LEU A 59 -5.12 21.99 43.00
CA LEU A 59 -4.67 21.54 41.68
C LEU A 59 -4.40 20.03 41.63
N ILE A 60 -3.93 19.45 42.75
CA ILE A 60 -3.66 18.01 42.84
C ILE A 60 -4.98 17.24 42.99
N SER A 61 -5.94 17.75 43.78
CA SER A 61 -7.26 17.11 43.89
C SER A 61 -8.01 17.12 42.56
N ASP A 62 -7.95 18.23 41.82
CA ASP A 62 -8.63 18.35 40.54
C ASP A 62 -8.00 17.43 39.49
N ALA A 63 -6.67 17.31 39.47
CA ALA A 63 -5.97 16.38 38.60
C ALA A 63 -6.32 14.91 38.91
N VAL A 64 -6.40 14.52 40.18
CA VAL A 64 -6.78 13.15 40.60
C VAL A 64 -8.24 12.85 40.24
N LEU A 65 -9.15 13.80 40.42
CA LEU A 65 -10.55 13.65 40.03
C LEU A 65 -10.70 13.53 38.51
N PHE A 66 -9.93 14.30 37.73
CA PHE A 66 -9.97 14.24 36.27
C PHE A 66 -9.38 12.93 35.73
N LEU A 67 -8.25 12.47 36.28
CA LEU A 67 -7.62 11.20 35.89
C LEU A 67 -8.49 10.00 36.28
N GLY A 68 -9.08 10.03 37.48
CA GLY A 68 -10.01 9.00 37.94
C GLY A 68 -11.26 8.95 37.06
N GLY A 69 -11.85 10.10 36.75
CA GLY A 69 -13.02 10.19 35.87
C GLY A 69 -12.73 9.70 34.44
N ALA A 70 -11.58 10.08 33.87
CA ALA A 70 -11.16 9.63 32.54
C ALA A 70 -10.93 8.11 32.49
N LEU A 71 -10.34 7.53 33.54
CA LEU A 71 -10.12 6.08 33.63
C LEU A 71 -11.44 5.31 33.73
N VAL A 72 -12.40 5.81 34.54
CA VAL A 72 -13.74 5.21 34.65
C VAL A 72 -14.48 5.30 33.31
N ALA A 73 -14.45 6.44 32.64
CA ALA A 73 -15.06 6.61 31.33
C ALA A 73 -14.46 5.67 30.27
N PHE A 74 -13.13 5.50 30.27
CA PHE A 74 -12.44 4.57 29.38
C PHE A 74 -12.85 3.11 29.65
N LEU A 75 -12.92 2.69 30.92
CA LEU A 75 -13.34 1.34 31.29
C LEU A 75 -14.82 1.07 30.94
N LEU A 76 -15.70 2.07 31.06
CA LEU A 76 -17.10 1.96 30.64
C LEU A 76 -17.24 1.88 29.12
N LEU A 77 -16.45 2.65 28.37
CA LEU A 77 -16.44 2.59 26.91
C LEU A 77 -15.91 1.23 26.43
N TRP A 78 -14.87 0.71 27.09
CA TRP A 78 -14.29 -0.59 26.79
C TRP A 78 -15.24 -1.74 27.11
N SER A 79 -15.95 -1.68 28.24
CA SER A 79 -16.93 -2.71 28.61
C SER A 79 -18.15 -2.67 27.69
N LEU A 80 -18.66 -1.48 27.33
CA LEU A 80 -19.74 -1.34 26.34
C LEU A 80 -19.32 -1.90 24.98
N TRP A 81 -18.10 -1.62 24.52
CA TRP A 81 -17.59 -2.17 23.26
C TRP A 81 -17.49 -3.71 23.31
N SER A 82 -17.14 -4.27 24.47
CA SER A 82 -17.11 -5.72 24.67
C SER A 82 -18.49 -6.37 24.59
N PHE A 83 -19.56 -5.66 24.97
CA PHE A 83 -20.95 -6.15 24.86
C PHE A 83 -21.59 -5.90 23.48
N THR A 84 -21.10 -4.95 22.69
CA THR A 84 -21.62 -4.64 21.35
C THR A 84 -20.88 -5.34 20.21
N ASN A 85 -20.02 -6.32 20.49
CA ASN A 85 -19.52 -7.24 19.48
C ASN A 85 -20.43 -8.47 19.39
N PRO A 86 -21.37 -8.55 18.43
CA PRO A 86 -22.00 -9.81 18.10
C PRO A 86 -21.00 -10.67 17.33
N SER A 87 -20.10 -11.37 18.03
CA SER A 87 -19.55 -12.60 17.49
C SER A 87 -20.67 -13.63 17.50
N SER A 88 -21.45 -13.67 16.42
CA SER A 88 -22.51 -14.67 16.22
C SER A 88 -21.89 -16.07 16.14
N PRO A 89 -22.29 -17.04 16.98
CA PRO A 89 -22.20 -18.44 16.65
C PRO A 89 -23.49 -18.82 15.93
N SER A 90 -23.47 -18.89 14.60
CA SER A 90 -24.60 -19.45 13.85
C SER A 90 -24.54 -20.98 13.90
N SER A 91 -25.07 -21.57 14.97
CA SER A 91 -25.46 -22.98 14.99
C SER A 91 -26.98 -23.06 14.92
N ASN A 92 -27.52 -23.41 13.76
CA ASN A 92 -28.92 -23.80 13.61
C ASN A 92 -29.00 -25.33 13.50
N PRO A 93 -29.66 -26.04 14.42
CA PRO A 93 -30.13 -27.39 14.17
C PRO A 93 -31.52 -27.29 13.55
N ILE A 94 -31.63 -27.51 12.24
CA ILE A 94 -32.93 -27.77 11.62
C ILE A 94 -33.08 -29.28 11.52
N ALA A 95 -33.84 -29.83 12.46
CA ALA A 95 -34.52 -31.10 12.27
C ALA A 95 -35.47 -30.94 11.07
N SER A 96 -35.26 -31.73 10.03
CA SER A 96 -36.27 -31.95 8.99
C SER A 96 -36.33 -33.44 8.69
N ASN A 97 -37.56 -33.93 8.69
CA ASN A 97 -37.92 -35.34 8.65
C ASN A 97 -37.44 -36.00 7.37
N THR A 98 -36.94 -37.22 7.50
CA THR A 98 -36.61 -38.15 6.41
C THR A 98 -37.87 -38.61 5.68
N PRO A 99 -37.93 -38.52 4.35
CA PRO A 99 -38.47 -39.61 3.55
C PRO A 99 -37.31 -40.30 2.82
N THR A 100 -37.16 -41.59 3.11
CA THR A 100 -36.26 -42.50 2.42
C THR A 100 -36.49 -42.44 0.91
N THR A 101 -35.48 -42.01 0.14
CA THR A 101 -35.44 -42.16 -1.32
C THR A 101 -33.97 -42.38 -1.72
N PRO A 102 -33.67 -43.37 -2.58
CA PRO A 102 -32.37 -44.03 -2.57
C PRO A 102 -31.26 -43.17 -3.19
N GLU A 103 -30.09 -43.28 -2.54
CA GLU A 103 -28.78 -42.78 -2.90
C GLU A 103 -28.59 -42.48 -4.40
N THR A 104 -28.75 -41.21 -4.76
CA THR A 104 -28.20 -40.71 -6.01
C THR A 104 -26.74 -40.35 -5.73
N ARG A 105 -25.83 -41.24 -6.17
CA ARG A 105 -24.36 -41.07 -6.16
C ARG A 105 -23.94 -39.60 -6.08
N THR A 106 -23.47 -39.17 -4.92
CA THR A 106 -22.70 -37.94 -4.77
C THR A 106 -21.44 -38.10 -5.61
N ARG A 107 -21.43 -37.52 -6.80
CA ARG A 107 -20.22 -37.38 -7.60
C ARG A 107 -19.34 -36.40 -6.83
N THR A 108 -18.41 -36.93 -6.04
CA THR A 108 -17.39 -36.12 -5.35
C THR A 108 -16.67 -35.32 -6.43
N ASP A 109 -16.78 -34.00 -6.36
CA ASP A 109 -16.01 -33.10 -7.21
C ASP A 109 -14.53 -33.44 -7.01
N PRO A 110 -13.72 -33.66 -8.07
CA PRO A 110 -12.33 -34.07 -7.90
C PRO A 110 -11.53 -33.04 -7.10
N THR A 111 -11.15 -33.42 -5.87
CA THR A 111 -10.39 -32.60 -4.92
C THR A 111 -9.05 -32.13 -5.50
N THR A 112 -8.89 -30.83 -5.74
CA THR A 112 -7.65 -30.20 -6.19
C THR A 112 -6.83 -29.69 -4.99
N PHE A 113 -5.61 -29.20 -5.23
CA PHE A 113 -4.82 -28.57 -4.16
C PHE A 113 -5.48 -27.29 -3.61
N TYR A 114 -6.49 -26.74 -4.29
CA TYR A 114 -7.30 -25.63 -3.77
C TYR A 114 -8.22 -26.03 -2.62
N ASP A 115 -8.49 -27.32 -2.46
CA ASP A 115 -9.33 -27.84 -1.39
C ASP A 115 -8.53 -28.15 -0.11
N GLU A 116 -7.21 -27.94 -0.14
CA GLU A 116 -6.34 -28.13 1.02
C GLU A 116 -6.52 -26.97 2.02
N PRO A 117 -6.82 -27.27 3.30
CA PRO A 117 -7.11 -26.24 4.31
C PRO A 117 -5.89 -25.35 4.66
N ASP A 118 -4.68 -25.80 4.32
CA ASP A 118 -3.42 -25.10 4.53
C ASP A 118 -2.96 -24.28 3.30
N LEU A 119 -3.73 -24.29 2.19
CA LEU A 119 -3.38 -23.48 1.04
C LEU A 119 -3.40 -21.99 1.37
N SER A 120 -2.32 -21.31 1.00
CA SER A 120 -2.20 -19.86 1.15
C SER A 120 -1.56 -19.21 -0.08
N TYR A 121 -2.12 -18.07 -0.47
CA TYR A 121 -1.58 -17.19 -1.51
C TYR A 121 -0.46 -16.30 -0.99
N SER A 122 -0.26 -16.24 0.34
CA SER A 122 0.80 -15.46 0.96
C SER A 122 2.19 -16.02 0.61
N VAL A 123 3.18 -15.13 0.57
CA VAL A 123 4.60 -15.48 0.39
C VAL A 123 5.17 -16.24 1.58
N GLU A 124 4.60 -16.06 2.77
CA GLU A 124 5.11 -16.68 4.00
C GLU A 124 4.90 -18.20 4.04
N THR A 125 3.93 -18.72 3.28
CA THR A 125 3.62 -20.15 3.24
C THR A 125 4.16 -20.78 1.96
N GLN A 126 5.03 -21.76 2.11
CA GLN A 126 5.52 -22.55 0.98
C GLN A 126 4.48 -23.60 0.57
N VAL A 127 4.13 -23.62 -0.72
CA VAL A 127 3.35 -24.74 -1.29
C VAL A 127 4.31 -25.90 -1.54
N GLN A 128 4.13 -26.99 -0.80
CA GLN A 128 4.92 -28.19 -0.98
C GLN A 128 4.51 -28.92 -2.27
N ASN A 129 5.50 -29.51 -2.95
CA ASN A 129 5.31 -30.32 -4.17
C ASN A 129 4.50 -29.59 -5.27
N TRP A 130 4.78 -28.30 -5.47
CA TRP A 130 4.06 -27.46 -6.44
C TRP A 130 3.97 -28.08 -7.83
N ASP A 131 5.07 -28.59 -8.38
CA ASP A 131 5.08 -29.15 -9.74
C ASP A 131 4.16 -30.36 -9.90
N GLU A 132 4.09 -31.21 -8.88
CA GLU A 132 3.19 -32.36 -8.84
C GLU A 132 1.73 -31.89 -8.78
N LYS A 133 1.42 -30.97 -7.86
CA LYS A 133 0.08 -30.40 -7.69
C LYS A 133 -0.40 -29.72 -8.96
N ARG A 134 0.45 -28.92 -9.61
CA ARG A 134 0.17 -28.26 -10.89
C ARG A 134 -0.07 -29.28 -12.00
N ARG A 135 0.77 -30.32 -12.11
CA ARG A 135 0.61 -31.37 -13.13
C ARG A 135 -0.71 -32.11 -12.97
N GLN A 136 -1.07 -32.46 -11.73
CA GLN A 136 -2.35 -33.09 -11.42
C GLN A 136 -3.54 -32.18 -11.74
N TRP A 137 -3.43 -30.89 -11.43
CA TRP A 137 -4.46 -29.91 -11.78
C TRP A 137 -4.63 -29.81 -13.31
N LEU A 138 -3.53 -29.70 -14.08
CA LEU A 138 -3.57 -29.64 -15.54
C LEU A 138 -4.16 -30.91 -16.17
N ALA A 139 -3.80 -32.09 -15.65
CA ALA A 139 -4.33 -33.37 -16.14
C ALA A 139 -5.86 -33.47 -16.00
N ARG A 140 -6.44 -32.80 -15.00
CA ARG A 140 -7.88 -32.74 -14.76
C ARG A 140 -8.58 -31.61 -15.51
N ASN A 141 -7.82 -30.64 -15.99
CA ASN A 141 -8.31 -29.46 -16.69
C ASN A 141 -7.77 -29.44 -18.13
N PRO A 142 -8.22 -30.36 -19.01
CA PRO A 142 -7.64 -30.56 -20.34
C PRO A 142 -7.78 -29.36 -21.27
N TYR A 143 -8.74 -28.45 -21.03
CA TYR A 143 -8.83 -27.18 -21.76
C TYR A 143 -7.58 -26.29 -21.55
N PHE A 144 -6.97 -26.41 -20.38
CA PHE A 144 -5.72 -25.74 -20.05
C PHE A 144 -4.49 -26.60 -20.33
N ALA A 145 -4.62 -27.92 -20.49
CA ALA A 145 -3.52 -28.79 -20.87
C ALA A 145 -3.11 -28.57 -22.35
N GLY A 146 -1.86 -28.20 -22.61
CA GLY A 146 -1.28 -28.21 -23.96
C GLY A 146 -0.70 -26.88 -24.46
N SER A 147 -0.99 -25.75 -23.82
CA SER A 147 -0.30 -24.49 -24.13
C SER A 147 0.87 -24.29 -23.18
N THR A 148 2.06 -24.73 -23.62
CA THR A 148 3.35 -24.48 -22.94
C THR A 148 3.83 -23.03 -23.06
N GLU A 149 2.99 -22.18 -23.65
CA GLU A 149 3.28 -20.78 -23.96
C GLU A 149 2.25 -19.83 -23.36
N ARG A 150 1.44 -20.28 -22.39
CA ARG A 150 0.53 -19.37 -21.66
C ARG A 150 1.34 -18.40 -20.81
N VAL A 151 1.30 -17.13 -21.21
CA VAL A 151 1.91 -16.02 -20.49
C VAL A 151 0.83 -15.28 -19.71
N LEU A 152 1.05 -15.12 -18.41
CA LEU A 152 0.31 -14.19 -17.56
C LEU A 152 1.19 -12.96 -17.29
N MET A 153 0.82 -11.83 -17.88
CA MET A 153 1.44 -10.55 -17.55
C MET A 153 0.93 -10.05 -16.20
N VAL A 154 1.84 -9.77 -15.28
CA VAL A 154 1.54 -9.25 -13.95
C VAL A 154 2.07 -7.82 -13.87
N THR A 155 1.19 -6.88 -13.55
CA THR A 155 1.57 -5.48 -13.31
C THR A 155 0.81 -4.96 -12.10
N GLY A 156 1.17 -3.78 -11.60
CA GLY A 156 0.45 -3.21 -10.47
C GLY A 156 0.89 -1.82 -10.06
N SER A 157 0.03 -1.19 -9.27
CA SER A 157 0.27 0.10 -8.66
C SER A 157 -0.11 0.06 -7.17
N GLN A 158 0.18 1.14 -6.46
CA GLN A 158 -0.31 1.32 -5.11
C GLN A 158 -1.85 1.36 -5.06
N PRO A 159 -2.49 0.98 -3.92
CA PRO A 159 -3.94 1.02 -3.75
C PRO A 159 -4.55 2.42 -3.70
N LEU A 160 -3.75 3.39 -3.24
CA LEU A 160 -4.22 4.75 -3.00
C LEU A 160 -3.96 5.64 -4.23
N PRO A 161 -4.76 6.70 -4.44
CA PRO A 161 -4.51 7.67 -5.49
C PRO A 161 -3.07 8.20 -5.45
N CYS A 162 -2.52 8.45 -6.64
CA CYS A 162 -1.21 9.08 -6.78
C CYS A 162 -1.18 10.44 -6.07
N LYS A 163 -0.07 10.75 -5.37
CA LYS A 163 0.14 12.08 -4.78
C LYS A 163 0.23 13.17 -5.86
N ASN A 164 0.79 12.83 -7.02
CA ASN A 164 0.81 13.70 -8.18
C ASN A 164 -0.52 13.57 -8.93
N HIS A 165 -1.18 14.70 -9.22
CA HIS A 165 -2.49 14.74 -9.88
C HIS A 165 -2.54 14.06 -11.26
N ASN A 166 -1.39 13.96 -11.96
CA ASN A 166 -1.30 13.27 -13.25
C ASN A 166 -0.93 11.79 -13.12
N GLY A 167 -0.55 11.32 -11.93
CA GLY A 167 -0.01 9.97 -11.75
C GLY A 167 -1.03 8.89 -12.15
N ASP A 168 -2.27 9.00 -11.69
CA ASP A 168 -3.31 8.02 -11.99
C ASP A 168 -3.70 8.04 -13.48
N TYR A 169 -3.59 9.20 -14.14
CA TYR A 169 -3.77 9.31 -15.58
C TYR A 169 -2.69 8.56 -16.37
N PHE A 170 -1.43 8.62 -15.92
CA PHE A 170 -0.36 7.82 -16.52
C PHE A 170 -0.55 6.33 -16.24
N LEU A 171 -0.91 5.94 -15.01
CA LEU A 171 -1.21 4.54 -14.68
C LEU A 171 -2.30 3.97 -15.58
N LEU A 172 -3.39 4.72 -15.80
CA LEU A 172 -4.47 4.32 -16.70
C LEU A 172 -3.98 4.11 -18.14
N ARG A 173 -3.19 5.04 -18.68
CA ARG A 173 -2.66 4.96 -20.04
C ARG A 173 -1.70 3.79 -20.22
N LEU A 174 -0.80 3.59 -19.26
CA LEU A 174 0.19 2.52 -19.29
C LEU A 174 -0.41 1.16 -19.03
N PHE A 175 -1.50 1.08 -18.26
CA PHE A 175 -2.28 -0.13 -18.15
C PHE A 175 -3.01 -0.46 -19.46
N LYS A 176 -3.68 0.51 -20.08
CA LYS A 176 -4.31 0.32 -21.40
C LYS A 176 -3.31 -0.19 -22.44
N ASN A 177 -2.10 0.37 -22.49
CA ASN A 177 -1.03 -0.09 -23.37
C ASN A 177 -0.72 -1.59 -23.20
N LYS A 178 -0.60 -2.06 -21.95
CA LYS A 178 -0.37 -3.48 -21.63
C LYS A 178 -1.57 -4.36 -21.98
N VAL A 179 -2.79 -3.90 -21.70
CA VAL A 179 -4.03 -4.62 -22.06
C VAL A 179 -4.13 -4.80 -23.57
N ASP A 180 -3.86 -3.75 -24.35
CA ASP A 180 -3.89 -3.83 -25.82
C ASP A 180 -2.83 -4.82 -26.34
N TYR A 181 -1.62 -4.81 -25.76
CA TYR A 181 -0.57 -5.77 -26.12
C TYR A 181 -0.98 -7.20 -25.79
N CYS A 182 -1.44 -7.45 -24.57
CA CYS A 182 -1.89 -8.79 -24.14
C CYS A 182 -3.01 -9.31 -25.03
N ARG A 183 -3.96 -8.45 -25.42
CA ARG A 183 -5.04 -8.82 -26.36
C ARG A 183 -4.52 -9.22 -27.74
N ILE A 184 -3.53 -8.51 -28.29
CA ILE A 184 -2.96 -8.81 -29.61
C ILE A 184 -2.24 -10.18 -29.59
N HIS A 185 -1.51 -10.46 -28.51
CA HIS A 185 -0.67 -11.66 -28.39
C HIS A 185 -1.36 -12.86 -27.71
N GLY A 186 -2.61 -12.70 -27.26
CA GLY A 186 -3.35 -13.75 -26.56
C GLY A 186 -2.79 -14.06 -25.17
N TYR A 187 -2.21 -13.07 -24.49
CA TYR A 187 -1.71 -13.20 -23.12
C TYR A 187 -2.80 -12.81 -22.12
N ASP A 188 -2.76 -13.43 -20.95
CA ASP A 188 -3.59 -13.02 -19.82
C ASP A 188 -2.93 -11.85 -19.09
N ILE A 189 -3.73 -11.04 -18.40
CA ILE A 189 -3.22 -9.89 -17.64
C ILE A 189 -3.83 -9.82 -16.25
N PHE A 190 -2.98 -9.63 -15.25
CA PHE A 190 -3.35 -9.42 -13.86
C PHE A 190 -2.82 -8.07 -13.37
N TYR A 191 -3.72 -7.20 -12.91
CA TYR A 191 -3.40 -5.89 -12.35
C TYR A 191 -3.58 -5.92 -10.84
N ASN A 192 -2.48 -5.88 -10.09
CA ASN A 192 -2.53 -5.78 -8.64
C ASN A 192 -2.57 -4.32 -8.19
N ASN A 193 -3.62 -3.93 -7.46
CA ASN A 193 -3.71 -2.66 -6.77
C ASN A 193 -3.83 -2.83 -5.24
N VAL A 194 -3.47 -4.00 -4.70
CA VAL A 194 -3.60 -4.30 -3.27
C VAL A 194 -2.23 -4.61 -2.65
N LEU A 195 -2.03 -4.18 -1.41
CA LEU A 195 -0.88 -4.60 -0.61
C LEU A 195 -1.16 -5.99 -0.03
N LEU A 196 -0.72 -7.04 -0.73
CA LEU A 196 -0.95 -8.44 -0.33
C LEU A 196 -0.15 -8.88 0.90
N HIS A 197 0.90 -8.14 1.26
CA HIS A 197 1.71 -8.45 2.42
C HIS A 197 2.17 -7.16 3.14
N PRO A 198 1.83 -6.98 4.43
CA PRO A 198 2.02 -5.70 5.14
C PRO A 198 3.50 -5.30 5.27
N LYS A 199 4.42 -6.26 5.30
CA LYS A 199 5.88 -6.01 5.38
C LYS A 199 6.54 -5.81 4.01
N MET A 200 5.85 -6.05 2.90
CA MET A 200 6.42 -5.96 1.54
C MET A 200 5.77 -4.81 0.76
N PHE A 201 5.98 -3.58 1.22
CA PHE A 201 5.46 -2.39 0.56
C PHE A 201 6.43 -1.85 -0.51
N GLY A 202 5.92 -0.98 -1.37
CA GLY A 202 6.71 -0.37 -2.46
C GLY A 202 7.24 -1.43 -3.43
N TYR A 203 8.54 -1.37 -3.75
CA TYR A 203 9.19 -2.25 -4.72
C TYR A 203 9.10 -3.75 -4.37
N TRP A 204 8.92 -4.09 -3.09
CA TRP A 204 8.83 -5.48 -2.62
C TRP A 204 7.43 -6.09 -2.84
N ALA A 205 6.40 -5.27 -3.09
CA ALA A 205 5.03 -5.76 -3.25
C ALA A 205 4.88 -6.73 -4.42
N LYS A 206 5.75 -6.63 -5.43
CA LYS A 206 5.76 -7.52 -6.60
C LYS A 206 5.97 -8.98 -6.24
N TYR A 207 6.76 -9.30 -5.22
CA TYR A 207 6.98 -10.69 -4.81
C TYR A 207 5.69 -11.34 -4.33
N ALA A 208 4.89 -10.61 -3.56
CA ALA A 208 3.58 -11.08 -3.12
C ALA A 208 2.58 -11.21 -4.27
N ALA A 209 2.56 -10.25 -5.19
CA ALA A 209 1.70 -10.31 -6.37
C ALA A 209 2.05 -11.51 -7.28
N ILE A 210 3.33 -11.72 -7.57
CA ILE A 210 3.81 -12.83 -8.39
C ILE A 210 3.47 -14.17 -7.73
N ARG A 211 3.75 -14.33 -6.43
CA ARG A 211 3.47 -15.57 -5.70
C ARG A 211 1.98 -15.89 -5.61
N ALA A 212 1.13 -14.88 -5.46
CA ALA A 212 -0.31 -15.05 -5.50
C ALA A 212 -0.77 -15.44 -6.91
N ALA A 213 -0.26 -14.76 -7.96
CA ALA A 213 -0.58 -15.06 -9.35
C ALA A 213 -0.18 -16.48 -9.76
N MET A 214 1.01 -16.95 -9.36
CA MET A 214 1.45 -18.34 -9.63
C MET A 214 0.49 -19.38 -9.07
N VAL A 215 -0.01 -19.16 -7.85
CA VAL A 215 -0.94 -20.10 -7.19
C VAL A 215 -2.36 -19.96 -7.73
N ALA A 216 -2.79 -18.76 -8.12
CA ALA A 216 -4.11 -18.53 -8.70
C ALA A 216 -4.23 -19.02 -10.15
N HIS A 217 -3.10 -19.06 -10.89
CA HIS A 217 -3.06 -19.39 -12.32
C HIS A 217 -2.11 -20.56 -12.63
N PRO A 218 -2.43 -21.79 -12.18
CA PRO A 218 -1.63 -22.98 -12.45
C PRO A 218 -1.61 -23.33 -13.95
N GLU A 219 -2.51 -22.79 -14.77
CA GLU A 219 -2.50 -22.89 -16.22
C GLU A 219 -1.41 -22.04 -16.90
N ALA A 220 -0.91 -21.00 -16.23
CA ALA A 220 0.16 -20.17 -16.78
C ALA A 220 1.50 -20.91 -16.68
N GLU A 221 2.27 -20.88 -17.76
CA GLU A 221 3.64 -21.40 -17.78
C GLU A 221 4.64 -20.28 -17.46
N TRP A 222 4.37 -19.07 -17.96
CA TRP A 222 5.22 -17.91 -17.81
C TRP A 222 4.51 -16.81 -17.03
N ILE A 223 5.13 -16.36 -15.94
CA ILE A 223 4.73 -15.13 -15.25
C ILE A 223 5.65 -14.00 -15.74
N TRP A 224 5.06 -13.00 -16.38
CA TRP A 224 5.81 -11.84 -16.87
C TRP A 224 5.48 -10.60 -16.06
N TRP A 225 6.33 -10.29 -15.08
CA TRP A 225 6.21 -9.03 -14.34
C TRP A 225 6.61 -7.83 -15.21
N VAL A 226 5.74 -6.83 -15.28
CA VAL A 226 5.96 -5.56 -15.98
C VAL A 226 5.59 -4.41 -15.04
N ASP A 227 6.55 -3.54 -14.74
CA ASP A 227 6.31 -2.38 -13.85
C ASP A 227 5.20 -1.47 -14.40
N SER A 228 4.50 -0.75 -13.51
CA SER A 228 3.40 0.13 -13.91
C SER A 228 3.84 1.31 -14.78
N ASP A 229 5.08 1.77 -14.61
CA ASP A 229 5.70 2.86 -15.37
C ASP A 229 6.39 2.40 -16.67
N ALA A 230 6.42 1.10 -16.96
CA ALA A 230 6.92 0.57 -18.22
C ALA A 230 5.84 0.65 -19.33
N ALA A 231 6.25 1.01 -20.54
CA ALA A 231 5.41 1.03 -21.73
C ALA A 231 5.96 0.05 -22.78
N ILE A 232 5.06 -0.66 -23.45
CA ILE A 232 5.38 -1.48 -24.62
C ILE A 232 5.23 -0.61 -25.86
N THR A 233 6.32 -0.45 -26.59
CA THR A 233 6.39 0.44 -27.76
C THR A 233 6.38 -0.32 -29.07
N ASP A 234 6.94 -1.53 -29.09
CA ASP A 234 6.82 -2.48 -30.19
C ASP A 234 5.66 -3.44 -29.89
N MET A 235 4.52 -3.21 -30.53
CA MET A 235 3.31 -3.99 -30.31
C MET A 235 3.28 -5.28 -31.13
N ASP A 236 4.18 -5.44 -32.10
CA ASP A 236 4.25 -6.61 -32.98
C ASP A 236 5.28 -7.63 -32.47
N PHE A 237 6.22 -7.21 -31.61
CA PHE A 237 7.19 -8.08 -30.98
C PHE A 237 6.53 -9.22 -30.21
N GLN A 238 6.97 -10.46 -30.46
CA GLN A 238 6.57 -11.65 -29.72
C GLN A 238 7.70 -12.14 -28.83
N LEU A 239 7.38 -12.56 -27.61
CA LEU A 239 8.37 -13.16 -26.71
C LEU A 239 8.94 -14.44 -27.33
N PRO A 240 10.27 -14.58 -27.48
CA PRO A 240 10.87 -15.78 -28.05
C PRO A 240 10.96 -16.89 -26.99
N LEU A 241 9.82 -17.37 -26.49
CA LEU A 241 9.72 -18.29 -25.35
C LEU A 241 10.52 -19.59 -25.53
N GLU A 242 10.58 -20.10 -26.76
CA GLU A 242 11.38 -21.29 -27.11
C GLU A 242 12.87 -21.18 -26.75
N LYS A 243 13.42 -19.97 -26.63
CA LYS A 243 14.82 -19.77 -26.22
C LYS A 243 15.07 -19.99 -24.73
N TYR A 244 14.01 -20.11 -23.92
CA TYR A 244 14.07 -20.17 -22.47
C TYR A 244 13.54 -21.49 -21.89
N LYS A 245 13.12 -22.42 -22.75
CA LYS A 245 12.82 -23.81 -22.38
C LYS A 245 14.11 -24.60 -22.19
#